data_AF-A0A1F8MHA1-F1
#
_entry.id   AF-A0A1F8MHA1-F1
#
_cell.length_a   1.000
_cell.length_b   1.000
_cell.length_c   1.000
_cell.angle_alpha   90.00
_cell.angle_beta   90.00
_cell.angle_gamma   90.00
#
_symmetry.space_group_name_H-M   'P 1'
#
loop_
_entity.id
_entity.type
_entity.pdbx_description
1 polymer ?
#
loop_
_entity_poly.entity_id
_entity_poly.type
_entity_poly.pdbx_seq_one_letter_code
_entity_poly.pdbx_strand_id
1 'polypeptide(L)'
;MIKAEIAQKDDLTGLLSRRKFLEEFSEVLEKAKVNSQETPLSLSLLDIDHFYKINEQYGHVTGDRVLVTVAEAIKANSGINSIIGRYGGDEFVILFPGEEREQAFLKMEQIRQELSRRELGGENEQTISGINISGGVASFPMDGRTENELIRKTDQALYRAKISGRNQIRLAYEERMVPKTTHYTQTQLERLSKLAEERGVNEADLLREAMDDFLTKYGVNDIET
;
A
#
# COMPACT_ATOMS: atom_id res chain seq x y z
N MET A 1 -33.71 -10.50 14.79
CA MET A 1 -32.27 -10.27 14.53
C MET A 1 -32.16 -8.98 13.74
N ILE A 2 -31.62 -7.91 14.33
CA ILE A 2 -31.36 -6.67 13.62
C ILE A 2 -30.14 -6.96 12.73
N LYS A 3 -30.34 -7.05 11.41
CA LYS A 3 -29.23 -6.94 10.46
C LYS A 3 -28.67 -5.54 10.66
N ALA A 4 -27.51 -5.40 11.29
CA ALA A 4 -26.77 -4.15 11.20
C ALA A 4 -26.55 -3.91 9.70
N GLU A 5 -27.13 -2.85 9.16
CA GLU A 5 -26.79 -2.38 7.82
C GLU A 5 -25.31 -2.03 7.86
N ILE A 6 -24.48 -2.90 7.29
CA ILE A 6 -23.05 -2.66 7.27
C ILE A 6 -22.82 -1.52 6.27
N ALA A 7 -22.30 -0.40 6.76
CA ALA A 7 -22.05 0.80 5.97
C ALA A 7 -21.25 0.47 4.69
N GLN A 8 -21.83 0.79 3.53
CA GLN A 8 -21.19 0.59 2.23
C GLN A 8 -20.14 1.69 1.95
N LYS A 9 -20.25 2.82 2.63
CA LYS A 9 -19.36 3.97 2.51
C LYS A 9 -18.80 4.37 3.87
N ASP A 10 -17.63 5.01 3.86
CA ASP A 10 -17.03 5.69 5.00
C ASP A 10 -17.71 7.06 5.18
N ASP A 11 -18.19 7.33 6.39
CA ASP A 11 -19.00 8.53 6.68
C ASP A 11 -18.20 9.83 6.55
N LEU A 12 -16.88 9.79 6.81
CA LEU A 12 -16.02 10.97 6.76
C LEU A 12 -15.67 11.36 5.32
N THR A 13 -15.24 10.40 4.51
CA THR A 13 -14.68 10.65 3.17
C THR A 13 -15.68 10.40 2.03
N GLY A 14 -16.79 9.71 2.33
CA GLY A 14 -17.77 9.24 1.36
C GLY A 14 -17.25 8.19 0.38
N LEU A 15 -16.03 7.67 0.60
CA LEU A 15 -15.43 6.57 -0.17
C LEU A 15 -16.06 5.23 0.21
N LEU A 16 -15.80 4.18 -0.56
CA LEU A 16 -16.24 2.84 -0.17
C LEU A 16 -15.57 2.42 1.14
N SER A 17 -16.32 1.71 1.99
CA SER A 17 -15.72 1.04 3.13
C SER A 17 -14.84 -0.12 2.64
N ARG A 18 -13.83 -0.52 3.44
CA ARG A 18 -12.95 -1.67 3.13
C ARG A 18 -13.71 -2.89 2.61
N ARG A 19 -14.78 -3.28 3.30
CA ARG A 19 -15.58 -4.44 2.92
C ARG A 19 -16.22 -4.26 1.53
N LYS A 20 -16.83 -3.11 1.27
CA LYS A 20 -17.49 -2.85 -0.02
C LYS A 20 -16.48 -2.76 -1.16
N PHE A 21 -15.31 -2.18 -0.91
CA PHE A 21 -14.22 -2.17 -1.88
C PHE A 21 -13.77 -3.59 -2.24
N LEU A 22 -13.56 -4.47 -1.26
CA LEU A 22 -13.15 -5.85 -1.52
C LEU A 22 -14.20 -6.63 -2.32
N GLU A 23 -15.49 -6.46 -2.02
CA GLU A 23 -16.58 -7.04 -2.81
C GLU A 23 -16.50 -6.60 -4.28
N GLU A 24 -16.32 -5.30 -4.55
CA GLU A 24 -16.18 -4.80 -5.93
C GLU A 24 -14.88 -5.26 -6.60
N PHE A 25 -13.78 -5.36 -5.85
CA PHE A 25 -12.52 -5.85 -6.38
C PHE A 25 -12.64 -7.30 -6.85
N SER A 26 -13.22 -8.19 -6.04
CA SER A 26 -13.43 -9.59 -6.44
C SER A 26 -14.24 -9.68 -7.74
N GLU A 27 -15.33 -8.91 -7.85
CA GLU A 27 -16.18 -8.89 -9.05
C GLU A 27 -15.44 -8.41 -10.31
N VAL A 28 -14.64 -7.34 -10.19
CA VAL A 28 -13.89 -6.77 -11.31
C VAL A 28 -12.75 -7.68 -11.73
N LEU A 29 -12.05 -8.32 -10.78
CA LEU A 29 -10.97 -9.25 -11.07
C LEU A 29 -11.47 -10.49 -11.82
N GLU A 30 -12.61 -11.06 -11.44
CA GLU A 30 -13.19 -12.19 -12.17
C GLU A 30 -13.59 -11.81 -13.60
N LYS A 31 -14.14 -10.61 -13.81
CA LYS A 31 -14.41 -10.09 -15.16
C LYS A 31 -13.12 -9.92 -15.98
N ALA A 32 -12.06 -9.42 -15.36
CA ALA A 32 -10.76 -9.22 -16.01
C ALA A 32 -10.13 -10.53 -16.50
N LYS A 33 -10.34 -11.65 -15.77
CA LYS A 33 -9.86 -12.99 -16.12
C LYS A 33 -10.59 -13.63 -17.31
N VAL A 34 -11.89 -13.39 -17.44
CA VAL A 34 -12.74 -14.08 -18.44
C VAL A 34 -12.55 -13.52 -19.86
N ASN A 35 -12.04 -12.29 -19.98
CA ASN A 35 -11.79 -11.69 -21.29
C ASN A 35 -10.70 -12.45 -22.06
N SER A 36 -10.92 -12.68 -23.36
CA SER A 36 -10.07 -13.51 -24.21
C SER A 36 -8.59 -13.07 -24.29
N GLN A 37 -8.29 -11.85 -23.89
CA GLN A 37 -6.93 -11.29 -23.84
C GLN A 37 -6.47 -10.91 -22.43
N GLU A 38 -7.28 -11.18 -21.40
CA GLU A 38 -7.14 -10.63 -20.04
C GLU A 38 -7.16 -9.09 -20.06
N THR A 39 -8.00 -8.47 -19.23
CA THR A 39 -8.00 -7.00 -19.12
C THR A 39 -7.07 -6.59 -17.98
N PRO A 40 -6.11 -5.68 -18.20
CA PRO A 40 -5.22 -5.24 -17.13
C PRO A 40 -6.04 -4.60 -16.01
N LEU A 41 -5.62 -4.84 -14.77
CA LEU A 41 -6.27 -4.32 -13.58
C LEU A 41 -5.19 -4.00 -12.56
N SER A 42 -5.08 -2.73 -12.17
CA SER A 42 -4.05 -2.28 -11.23
C SER A 42 -4.65 -1.91 -9.88
N LEU A 43 -4.02 -2.34 -8.80
CA LEU A 43 -4.39 -2.09 -7.42
C LEU A 43 -3.31 -1.23 -6.75
N SER A 44 -3.73 -0.12 -6.13
CA SER A 44 -2.87 0.69 -5.29
C SER A 44 -3.34 0.75 -3.84
N LEU A 45 -2.39 0.67 -2.91
CA LEU A 45 -2.56 1.04 -1.50
C LEU A 45 -1.75 2.30 -1.23
N LEU A 46 -2.32 3.19 -0.44
CA LEU A 46 -1.78 4.48 -0.06
C LEU A 46 -1.92 4.65 1.44
N ASP A 47 -0.90 5.19 2.09
CA ASP A 47 -0.93 5.55 3.51
C ASP A 47 -0.32 6.95 3.73
N ILE A 48 -0.99 7.77 4.54
CA ILE A 48 -0.53 9.13 4.87
C ILE A 48 0.70 9.06 5.78
N ASP A 49 1.81 9.64 5.34
CA ASP A 49 3.05 9.58 6.11
C ASP A 49 2.93 10.34 7.44
N HIS A 50 3.18 9.63 8.54
CA HIS A 50 3.17 10.19 9.89
C HIS A 50 1.86 10.87 10.28
N PHE A 51 0.71 10.33 9.84
CA PHE A 51 -0.60 10.89 10.15
C PHE A 51 -0.85 11.09 11.66
N TYR A 52 -0.34 10.21 12.52
CA TYR A 52 -0.43 10.39 13.97
C TYR A 52 0.19 11.70 14.46
N LYS A 53 1.29 12.17 13.85
CA LYS A 53 1.94 13.45 14.19
C LYS A 53 1.09 14.63 13.77
N ILE A 54 0.35 14.50 12.66
CA ILE A 54 -0.60 15.53 12.23
C ILE A 54 -1.70 15.68 13.29
N ASN A 55 -2.26 14.57 13.77
CA ASN A 55 -3.26 14.62 14.84
C ASN A 55 -2.71 15.20 16.14
N GLU A 56 -1.49 14.80 16.53
CA GLU A 56 -0.84 15.28 17.74
C GLU A 56 -0.56 16.79 17.68
N GLN A 57 -0.12 17.30 16.53
CA GLN A 57 0.28 18.69 16.36
C GLN A 57 -0.91 19.63 16.07
N TYR A 58 -1.88 19.20 15.26
CA TYR A 58 -2.94 20.06 14.72
C TYR A 58 -4.36 19.65 15.17
N GLY A 59 -4.49 18.61 15.99
CA GLY A 59 -5.77 18.11 16.48
C GLY A 59 -6.50 17.20 15.49
N HIS A 60 -7.40 16.38 16.02
CA HIS A 60 -8.17 15.39 15.25
C HIS A 60 -9.07 16.01 14.18
N VAL A 61 -9.64 17.19 14.43
CA VAL A 61 -10.47 17.89 13.43
C VAL A 61 -9.65 18.25 12.20
N THR A 62 -8.39 18.68 12.39
CA THR A 62 -7.47 18.92 11.26
C THR A 62 -7.08 17.61 10.58
N GLY A 63 -6.84 16.54 11.34
CA GLY A 63 -6.60 15.20 10.79
C GLY A 63 -7.74 14.70 9.91
N ASP A 64 -8.99 14.88 10.35
CA ASP A 64 -10.18 14.54 9.56
C ASP A 64 -10.24 15.33 8.26
N ARG A 65 -9.88 16.62 8.29
CA ARG A 65 -9.78 17.44 7.07
C ARG A 65 -8.66 16.98 6.15
N VAL A 66 -7.54 16.50 6.68
CA VAL A 66 -6.48 15.88 5.88
C VAL A 66 -7.00 14.62 5.18
N LEU A 67 -7.74 13.76 5.87
CA LEU A 67 -8.34 12.55 5.29
C LEU A 67 -9.31 12.88 4.15
N VAL A 68 -10.17 13.90 4.34
CA VAL A 68 -11.08 14.39 3.30
C VAL A 68 -10.30 14.95 2.11
N THR A 69 -9.26 15.73 2.37
CA THR A 69 -8.39 16.34 1.34
C THR A 69 -7.70 15.29 0.48
N VAL A 70 -7.20 14.22 1.10
CA VAL A 70 -6.61 13.07 0.41
C VAL A 70 -7.66 12.35 -0.43
N ALA A 71 -8.84 12.08 0.12
CA ALA A 71 -9.94 11.45 -0.61
C ALA A 71 -10.37 12.26 -1.85
N GLU A 72 -10.42 13.58 -1.75
CA GLU A 72 -10.71 14.47 -2.88
C GLU A 72 -9.62 14.42 -3.96
N ALA A 73 -8.35 14.49 -3.56
CA ALA A 73 -7.23 14.40 -4.50
C ALA A 73 -7.24 13.05 -5.25
N ILE A 74 -7.52 11.96 -4.54
CA ILE A 74 -7.66 10.63 -5.15
C ILE A 74 -8.81 10.64 -6.18
N LYS A 75 -10.00 11.12 -5.81
CA LYS A 75 -11.16 11.19 -6.73
C LYS A 75 -10.86 12.03 -7.98
N ALA A 76 -10.18 13.15 -7.83
CA ALA A 76 -9.89 14.07 -8.93
C ALA A 76 -8.92 13.47 -9.97
N ASN A 77 -7.99 12.62 -9.54
CA ASN A 77 -6.89 12.14 -10.37
C ASN A 77 -6.99 10.66 -10.77
N SER A 78 -7.83 9.86 -10.11
CA SER A 78 -7.91 8.41 -10.38
C SER A 78 -8.68 8.05 -11.66
N GLY A 79 -9.53 8.96 -12.16
CA GLY A 79 -10.34 8.76 -13.36
C GLY A 79 -11.70 8.11 -13.07
N ILE A 80 -12.64 8.26 -14.02
CA ILE A 80 -14.07 7.98 -13.78
C ILE A 80 -14.40 6.51 -13.52
N ASN A 81 -13.58 5.58 -14.02
CA ASN A 81 -13.79 4.14 -13.86
C ASN A 81 -13.08 3.58 -12.62
N SER A 82 -12.35 4.40 -11.88
CA SER A 82 -11.64 3.95 -10.69
C SER A 82 -12.61 3.64 -9.54
N ILE A 83 -12.30 2.58 -8.80
CA ILE A 83 -13.02 2.22 -7.58
C ILE A 83 -12.12 2.61 -6.41
N ILE A 84 -12.64 3.41 -5.49
CA ILE A 84 -11.84 4.03 -4.43
C ILE A 84 -12.47 3.71 -3.07
N GLY A 85 -11.66 3.19 -2.16
CA GLY A 85 -12.06 2.86 -0.80
C GLY A 85 -11.14 3.46 0.25
N ARG A 86 -11.69 3.68 1.45
CA ARG A 86 -10.90 3.89 2.67
C ARG A 86 -10.69 2.53 3.33
N TYR A 87 -9.45 2.06 3.30
CA TYR A 87 -9.09 0.70 3.70
C TYR A 87 -8.87 0.58 5.21
N GLY A 88 -8.33 1.64 5.82
CA GLY A 88 -7.99 1.74 7.24
C GLY A 88 -8.21 3.15 7.78
N GLY A 89 -7.58 3.48 8.90
CA GLY A 89 -7.70 4.82 9.51
C GLY A 89 -7.20 5.92 8.57
N ASP A 90 -5.97 5.79 8.10
CA ASP A 90 -5.24 6.70 7.20
C ASP A 90 -4.83 6.03 5.88
N GLU A 91 -5.33 4.81 5.65
CA GLU A 91 -5.05 4.00 4.48
C GLU A 91 -6.18 4.09 3.45
N PHE A 92 -5.80 4.27 2.19
CA PHE A 92 -6.68 4.33 1.04
C PHE A 92 -6.31 3.25 0.04
N VAL A 93 -7.31 2.76 -0.69
CA VAL A 93 -7.14 1.75 -1.72
C VAL A 93 -7.83 2.20 -3.00
N ILE A 94 -7.17 1.98 -4.13
CA ILE A 94 -7.67 2.37 -5.44
C ILE A 94 -7.50 1.20 -6.40
N LEU A 95 -8.57 0.87 -7.11
CA LEU A 95 -8.57 -0.10 -8.19
C LEU A 95 -8.76 0.64 -9.52
N PHE A 96 -7.92 0.32 -10.50
CA PHE A 96 -7.91 0.91 -11.84
C PHE A 96 -8.25 -0.16 -12.89
N PRO A 97 -9.54 -0.35 -13.23
CA PRO A 97 -9.94 -1.32 -14.24
C PRO A 97 -9.51 -0.89 -15.65
N GLY A 98 -8.88 -1.80 -16.39
CA GLY A 98 -8.40 -1.53 -17.75
C GLY A 98 -7.09 -0.77 -17.82
N GLU A 99 -6.39 -0.59 -16.69
CA GLU A 99 -5.15 0.16 -16.63
C GLU A 99 -3.96 -0.71 -16.24
N GLU A 100 -2.87 -0.53 -16.98
CA GLU A 100 -1.60 -1.20 -16.71
C GLU A 100 -0.86 -0.53 -15.53
N ARG A 101 0.14 -1.25 -15.02
CA ARG A 101 0.91 -0.87 -13.83
C ARG A 101 1.50 0.53 -13.92
N GLU A 102 2.09 0.85 -15.07
CA GLU A 102 2.77 2.12 -15.33
C GLU A 102 1.76 3.28 -15.38
N GLN A 103 0.54 3.06 -15.89
CA GLN A 103 -0.52 4.08 -15.92
C GLN A 103 -1.02 4.37 -14.50
N ALA A 104 -1.28 3.33 -13.72
CA ALA A 104 -1.68 3.46 -12.32
C ALA A 104 -0.59 4.16 -11.50
N PHE A 105 0.69 3.83 -11.72
CA PHE A 105 1.83 4.51 -11.09
C PHE A 105 1.85 6.01 -11.38
N LEU A 106 1.68 6.42 -12.63
CA LEU A 106 1.67 7.83 -13.00
C LEU A 106 0.54 8.60 -12.32
N LYS A 107 -0.66 8.01 -12.22
CA LYS A 107 -1.79 8.61 -11.48
C LYS A 107 -1.50 8.74 -10.00
N MET A 108 -0.93 7.71 -9.39
CA MET A 108 -0.53 7.73 -7.99
C MET A 108 0.54 8.78 -7.71
N GLU A 109 1.51 8.92 -8.63
CA GLU A 109 2.55 9.94 -8.52
C GLU A 109 1.98 11.35 -8.68
N GLN A 110 1.00 11.54 -9.56
CA GLN A 110 0.27 12.81 -9.68
C GLN A 110 -0.47 13.16 -8.37
N ILE A 111 -1.19 12.20 -7.77
CA ILE A 111 -1.86 12.37 -6.48
C ILE A 111 -0.85 12.78 -5.40
N ARG A 112 0.28 12.08 -5.32
CA ARG A 112 1.35 12.36 -4.36
C ARG A 112 1.91 13.78 -4.53
N GLN A 113 2.21 14.17 -5.76
CA GLN A 113 2.75 15.49 -6.05
C GLN A 113 1.74 16.60 -5.75
N GLU A 114 0.47 16.43 -6.08
CA GLU A 114 -0.59 17.38 -5.73
C GLU A 114 -0.67 17.58 -4.21
N LEU A 115 -0.76 16.47 -3.46
CA LEU A 115 -0.88 16.52 -1.99
C LEU A 115 0.35 17.13 -1.33
N SER A 116 1.56 16.80 -1.82
CA SER A 116 2.81 17.36 -1.30
C SER A 116 2.93 18.89 -1.45
N ARG A 117 2.17 19.47 -2.39
CA ARG A 117 2.14 20.93 -2.65
C ARG A 117 0.92 21.61 -2.04
N ARG A 118 -0.03 20.85 -1.49
CA ARG A 118 -1.29 21.38 -0.98
C ARG A 118 -1.06 22.02 0.38
N GLU A 119 -1.56 23.22 0.57
CA GLU A 119 -1.60 23.88 1.87
C GLU A 119 -2.96 23.66 2.50
N LEU A 120 -2.97 23.28 3.78
CA LEU A 120 -4.18 23.11 4.55
C LEU A 120 -4.10 23.96 5.81
N GLY A 121 -4.97 24.96 5.96
CA GLY A 121 -5.07 25.69 7.22
C GLY A 121 -5.51 24.72 8.32
N GLY A 122 -4.80 24.67 9.44
CA GLY A 122 -5.13 23.92 10.65
C GLY A 122 -5.93 24.75 11.66
N GLU A 123 -6.18 24.17 12.83
CA GLU A 123 -6.69 24.93 13.98
C GLU A 123 -5.62 25.93 14.47
N ASN A 124 -6.05 27.08 14.99
CA ASN A 124 -5.18 28.13 15.57
C ASN A 124 -4.20 28.81 14.59
N GLU A 125 -4.64 29.13 13.38
CA GLU A 125 -3.85 29.85 12.35
C GLU A 125 -2.59 29.12 11.86
N GLN A 126 -2.37 27.88 12.29
CA GLN A 126 -1.29 27.05 11.78
C GLN A 126 -1.63 26.56 10.37
N THR A 127 -0.63 26.30 9.54
CA THR A 127 -0.83 25.74 8.20
C THR A 127 0.02 24.50 8.04
N ILE A 128 -0.58 23.43 7.51
CA ILE A 128 0.12 22.23 7.09
C ILE A 128 0.64 22.51 5.68
N SER A 129 1.97 22.51 5.55
CA SER A 129 2.67 22.66 4.27
C SER A 129 2.92 21.29 3.65
N GLY A 130 2.00 20.84 2.81
CA GLY A 130 2.09 19.56 2.12
C GLY A 130 1.64 18.36 2.96
N ILE A 131 0.95 17.44 2.31
CA ILE A 131 0.57 16.15 2.87
C ILE A 131 1.38 15.09 2.12
N ASN A 132 2.36 14.49 2.80
CA ASN A 132 3.16 13.41 2.23
C ASN A 132 2.40 12.08 2.32
N ILE A 133 2.46 11.31 1.24
CA ILE A 133 1.87 9.98 1.17
C ILE A 133 2.91 9.01 0.61
N SER A 134 2.82 7.76 1.03
CA SER A 134 3.54 6.65 0.40
C SER A 134 2.53 5.68 -0.20
N GLY A 135 2.89 5.06 -1.32
CA GLY A 135 2.00 4.17 -2.04
C GLY A 135 2.70 2.96 -2.65
N GLY A 136 1.97 1.85 -2.73
CA GLY A 136 2.35 0.66 -3.48
C GLY A 136 1.39 0.44 -4.64
N VAL A 137 1.86 -0.14 -5.74
CA VAL A 137 1.05 -0.50 -6.92
C VAL A 137 1.38 -1.91 -7.38
N ALA A 138 0.38 -2.76 -7.62
CA ALA A 138 0.55 -4.08 -8.25
C ALA A 138 -0.55 -4.30 -9.29
N SER A 139 -0.28 -5.12 -10.29
CA SER A 139 -1.20 -5.28 -11.43
C SER A 139 -1.45 -6.73 -11.81
N PHE A 140 -2.71 -7.04 -12.11
CA PHE A 140 -3.10 -8.24 -12.81
C PHE A 140 -2.85 -8.08 -14.31
N PRO A 141 -2.35 -9.12 -15.02
CA PRO A 141 -1.87 -10.41 -14.48
C PRO A 141 -0.40 -10.41 -14.06
N MET A 142 0.33 -9.30 -14.24
CA MET A 142 1.79 -9.23 -14.17
C MET A 142 2.38 -9.57 -12.79
N ASP A 143 1.83 -9.01 -11.71
CA ASP A 143 2.35 -9.14 -10.35
C ASP A 143 1.61 -10.21 -9.53
N GLY A 144 0.44 -10.65 -10.01
CA GLY A 144 -0.42 -11.63 -9.35
C GLY A 144 -1.68 -11.94 -10.15
N ARG A 145 -2.26 -13.12 -9.92
CA ARG A 145 -3.47 -13.60 -10.60
C ARG A 145 -4.67 -13.77 -9.66
N THR A 146 -4.43 -13.69 -8.36
CA THR A 146 -5.47 -13.74 -7.32
C THR A 146 -5.54 -12.44 -6.54
N GLU A 147 -6.69 -12.19 -5.92
CA GLU A 147 -6.91 -11.04 -5.05
C GLU A 147 -5.84 -10.95 -3.95
N ASN A 148 -5.58 -12.07 -3.28
CA ASN A 148 -4.59 -12.16 -2.19
C ASN A 148 -3.16 -11.85 -2.67
N GLU A 149 -2.78 -12.31 -3.86
CA GLU A 149 -1.45 -12.01 -4.42
C GLU A 149 -1.30 -10.52 -4.70
N LEU A 150 -2.31 -9.89 -5.32
CA LEU A 150 -2.30 -8.47 -5.64
C LEU A 150 -2.23 -7.63 -4.37
N ILE A 151 -3.10 -7.89 -3.39
CA ILE A 151 -3.08 -7.18 -2.09
C ILE A 151 -1.70 -7.31 -1.44
N ARG A 152 -1.17 -8.54 -1.35
CA ARG A 152 0.14 -8.79 -0.73
C ARG A 152 1.26 -8.05 -1.47
N LYS A 153 1.25 -8.04 -2.80
CA LYS A 153 2.28 -7.37 -3.61
C LYS A 153 2.20 -5.85 -3.51
N THR A 154 0.99 -5.30 -3.50
CA THR A 154 0.75 -3.87 -3.29
C THR A 154 1.21 -3.44 -1.90
N ASP A 155 0.89 -4.22 -0.86
CA ASP A 155 1.31 -3.97 0.52
C ASP A 155 2.84 -4.00 0.68
N GLN A 156 3.50 -5.00 0.09
CA GLN A 156 4.97 -5.07 0.05
C GLN A 156 5.60 -3.85 -0.62
N ALA A 157 4.98 -3.36 -1.71
CA ALA A 157 5.46 -2.16 -2.39
C ALA A 157 5.28 -0.90 -1.52
N LEU A 158 4.14 -0.77 -0.82
CA LEU A 158 3.89 0.31 0.13
C LEU A 158 4.89 0.27 1.30
N TYR A 159 5.14 -0.91 1.87
CA TYR A 159 6.14 -1.08 2.92
C TYR A 159 7.52 -0.60 2.46
N ARG A 160 7.95 -0.98 1.25
CA ARG A 160 9.20 -0.49 0.65
C ARG A 160 9.23 1.03 0.53
N ALA A 161 8.13 1.64 0.07
CA ALA A 161 8.04 3.09 0.02
C ALA A 161 8.22 3.73 1.41
N LYS A 162 7.69 3.12 2.48
CA LYS A 162 7.83 3.62 3.85
C LYS A 162 9.25 3.48 4.41
N ILE A 163 9.95 2.38 4.13
CA ILE A 163 11.32 2.16 4.64
C ILE A 163 12.39 2.89 3.82
N SER A 164 12.19 3.08 2.51
CA SER A 164 13.11 3.80 1.63
C SER A 164 12.93 5.33 1.67
N GLY A 165 12.47 5.88 2.81
CA GLY A 165 12.41 7.34 3.02
C GLY A 165 11.04 8.01 2.86
N ARG A 166 9.94 7.25 2.64
CA ARG A 166 8.57 7.77 2.51
C ARG A 166 8.38 8.73 1.32
N ASN A 167 7.20 9.36 1.23
CA ASN A 167 6.84 10.31 0.19
C ASN A 167 7.14 9.82 -1.23
N GLN A 168 6.80 8.57 -1.53
CA GLN A 168 7.08 7.94 -2.81
C GLN A 168 6.06 6.85 -3.15
N ILE A 169 5.90 6.60 -4.45
CA ILE A 169 5.14 5.47 -4.96
C ILE A 169 6.13 4.40 -5.41
N ARG A 170 5.88 3.14 -5.07
CA ARG A 170 6.70 2.00 -5.54
C ARG A 170 5.83 0.99 -6.27
N LEU A 171 6.40 0.41 -7.31
CA LEU A 171 5.80 -0.72 -8.02
C LEU A 171 6.08 -2.02 -7.26
N ALA A 172 5.15 -2.96 -7.39
CA ALA A 172 5.40 -4.35 -7.13
C ALA A 172 6.45 -4.84 -8.12
N TYR A 173 7.35 -5.67 -7.62
CA TYR A 173 8.27 -6.42 -8.45
C TYR A 173 8.26 -7.88 -8.01
N GLU A 174 8.69 -8.73 -8.93
CA GLU A 174 8.87 -10.14 -8.69
C GLU A 174 10.13 -10.32 -7.84
N GLU A 175 9.97 -10.69 -6.57
CA GLU A 175 11.05 -11.34 -5.83
C GLU A 175 11.28 -12.69 -6.51
N ARG A 176 12.27 -12.77 -7.40
CA ARG A 176 12.75 -14.09 -7.83
C ARG A 176 13.35 -14.75 -6.59
N MET A 177 12.78 -15.89 -6.18
CA MET A 177 13.52 -16.85 -5.38
C MET A 177 14.76 -17.24 -6.20
N VAL A 178 15.90 -16.64 -5.88
CA VAL A 178 17.18 -17.21 -6.28
C VAL A 178 17.40 -18.39 -5.36
N PRO A 179 17.54 -19.63 -5.86
CA PRO A 179 17.93 -20.75 -5.03
C PRO A 179 19.26 -20.38 -4.38
N LYS A 180 19.22 -20.06 -3.09
CA LYS A 180 20.44 -19.95 -2.29
C LYS A 180 20.89 -21.38 -2.03
N THR A 181 21.74 -21.93 -2.89
CA THR A 181 22.77 -22.85 -2.39
C THR A 181 23.72 -22.03 -1.52
N THR A 182 23.26 -21.67 -0.33
CA THR A 182 24.06 -21.01 0.70
C THR A 182 24.79 -22.08 1.49
N HIS A 183 26.12 -22.03 1.48
CA HIS A 183 26.98 -22.83 2.33
C HIS A 183 26.80 -22.41 3.81
N TYR A 184 25.69 -22.81 4.43
CA TYR A 184 25.52 -22.72 5.88
C TYR A 184 26.08 -23.98 6.52
N THR A 185 26.82 -23.82 7.62
CA THR A 185 27.24 -24.95 8.45
C THR A 185 26.04 -25.56 9.17
N GLN A 186 26.10 -26.85 9.47
CA GLN A 186 25.05 -27.54 10.24
C GLN A 186 24.74 -26.83 11.56
N THR A 187 25.77 -26.34 12.25
CA THR A 187 25.61 -25.57 13.51
C THR A 187 24.85 -24.26 13.31
N GLN A 188 24.98 -23.59 12.17
CA GLN A 188 24.20 -22.38 11.88
C GLN A 188 22.73 -22.70 11.65
N LEU A 189 22.44 -23.81 10.97
CA LEU A 189 21.06 -24.27 10.75
C LEU A 189 20.40 -24.68 12.06
N GLU A 190 21.08 -25.45 12.92
CA GLU A 190 20.55 -25.83 14.23
C GLU A 190 20.25 -24.62 15.12
N ARG A 191 21.11 -23.60 15.10
CA ARG A 191 20.87 -22.35 15.82
C ARG A 191 19.68 -21.56 15.25
N LEU A 192 19.54 -21.55 13.92
CA LEU A 192 18.42 -20.89 13.25
C LEU A 192 17.11 -21.59 13.58
N SER A 193 17.04 -22.92 13.49
CA SER A 193 15.85 -23.70 13.85
C SER A 193 15.45 -23.47 15.31
N LYS A 194 16.43 -23.46 16.22
CA LYS A 194 16.19 -23.17 17.63
C LYS A 194 15.63 -21.75 17.84
N LEU A 195 16.20 -20.75 17.18
CA LEU A 195 15.71 -19.37 17.26
C LEU A 195 14.29 -19.23 16.68
N ALA A 196 14.00 -19.95 15.59
CA ALA A 196 12.69 -19.99 14.96
C ALA A 196 11.63 -20.55 15.92
N GLU A 197 11.95 -21.66 16.60
CA GLU A 197 11.10 -22.28 17.61
C GLU A 197 10.87 -21.36 18.81
N GLU A 198 11.92 -20.74 19.35
CA GLU A 198 11.83 -19.80 20.49
C GLU A 198 10.96 -18.57 20.17
N ARG A 199 10.98 -18.11 18.92
CA ARG A 199 10.20 -16.94 18.46
C ARG A 199 8.84 -17.31 17.88
N GLY A 200 8.54 -18.59 17.68
CA GLY A 200 7.30 -19.04 17.05
C GLY A 200 7.14 -18.58 15.60
N VAL A 201 8.24 -18.40 14.87
CA VAL A 201 8.26 -17.96 13.46
C VAL A 201 8.94 -19.01 12.59
N ASN A 202 8.81 -18.91 11.26
CA ASN A 202 9.53 -19.83 10.38
C ASN A 202 10.98 -19.37 10.14
N GLU A 203 11.87 -20.31 9.80
CA GLU A 203 13.29 -20.03 9.54
C GLU A 203 13.50 -19.03 8.40
N ALA A 204 12.61 -19.02 7.41
CA ALA A 204 12.69 -18.12 6.27
C ALA A 204 12.41 -16.66 6.67
N ASP A 205 11.54 -16.42 7.66
CA ASP A 205 11.25 -15.10 8.22
C ASP A 205 12.49 -14.55 8.93
N LEU A 206 13.14 -15.39 9.73
CA LEU A 206 14.39 -15.00 10.41
C LEU A 206 15.54 -14.74 9.45
N LEU A 207 15.66 -15.54 8.38
CA LEU A 207 16.68 -15.30 7.36
C LEU A 207 16.43 -14.02 6.56
N ARG A 208 15.15 -13.64 6.38
CA ARG A 208 14.77 -12.36 5.78
C ARG A 208 15.10 -11.20 6.72
N GLU A 209 14.66 -11.26 7.98
CA GLU A 209 14.99 -10.29 9.03
C GLU A 209 16.51 -10.09 9.15
N ALA A 210 17.28 -11.17 9.25
CA ALA A 210 18.73 -11.12 9.36
C ALA A 210 19.41 -10.53 8.10
N MET A 211 18.83 -10.75 6.92
CA MET A 211 19.34 -10.16 5.68
C MET A 211 19.04 -8.66 5.64
N ASP A 212 17.83 -8.25 6.01
CA ASP A 212 17.43 -6.84 6.06
C ASP A 212 18.28 -6.06 7.08
N ASP A 213 18.50 -6.64 8.27
CA ASP A 213 19.41 -6.10 9.29
C ASP A 213 20.85 -5.99 8.77
N PHE A 214 21.32 -7.00 8.06
CA PHE A 214 22.66 -7.02 7.48
C PHE A 214 22.83 -5.93 6.41
N LEU A 215 21.87 -5.80 5.49
CA LEU A 215 21.90 -4.78 4.44
C LEU A 215 21.81 -3.37 5.02
N THR A 216 20.91 -3.16 5.99
CA THR A 216 20.78 -1.91 6.75
C THR A 216 22.08 -1.52 7.43
N LYS A 217 22.76 -2.48 8.07
CA LYS A 217 24.06 -2.26 8.71
C LYS A 217 25.14 -1.72 7.75
N TYR A 218 25.09 -2.11 6.48
CA TYR A 218 26.06 -1.66 5.46
C TYR A 218 25.52 -0.53 4.57
N GLY A 219 24.34 0.03 4.89
CA GLY A 219 23.74 1.12 4.14
C GLY A 219 23.29 0.75 2.72
N VAL A 220 23.12 -0.54 2.43
CA VAL A 220 22.65 -1.04 1.13
C VAL A 220 21.14 -1.15 1.18
N ASN A 221 20.45 -0.02 1.12
CA ASN A 221 19.00 0.06 1.30
C ASN A 221 18.21 0.04 -0.01
N ASP A 222 18.87 0.34 -1.14
CA ASP A 222 18.26 0.38 -2.46
C ASP A 222 19.13 -0.39 -3.46
N ILE A 223 18.49 -1.10 -4.37
CA ILE A 223 19.10 -1.52 -5.63
C ILE A 223 18.66 -0.48 -6.64
N GLU A 224 19.58 0.35 -7.12
CA GLU A 224 19.32 1.18 -8.31
C GLU A 224 18.87 0.23 -9.43
N THR A 225 17.60 0.37 -9.84
CA THR A 225 17.05 -0.27 -11.02
C THR A 225 16.61 0.82 -11.98
#